data_AF-A0A9W7YJT0-F1
#
_entry.id   AF-A0A9W7YJT0-F1
#
_cell.length_a   1.000
_cell.length_b   1.000
_cell.length_c   1.000
_cell.angle_alpha   90.00
_cell.angle_beta   90.00
_cell.angle_gamma   90.00
#
_symmetry.space_group_name_H-M   'P 1'
#
loop_
_entity.id
_entity.type
_entity.pdbx_description
1 polymer ?
#
loop_
_entity_poly.entity_id
_entity_poly.type
_entity_poly.pdbx_seq_one_letter_code
_entity_poly.pdbx_strand_id
1 'polypeptide(L)'
;YRSIKQQIRNDEEISRAEFQIYTRYPNDRLRMIPFAVLVVLAPELIYLIVLLMPGFCPSTCMTYRAMTKGARRHDKLKQKLHLQALDRIRNAGLSTSDFVDEAALTKAVQAGNSVFSLDQMSRTNLALMYRFFGIGPLSMVLPTSWLRASVQRRLEYIRTDDALLGSEQLISGLGLVELFRACQERGIPAADLPEYQLRLALYNWVRLSQRQMPDNAVPIAWSRLVLLNRSVKLANSPV
;
A
#
# COMPACT_ATOMS: atom_id res chain seq x y z
N TYR A 1 15.52 -15.20 20.26
CA TYR A 1 14.64 -14.31 19.48
C TYR A 1 13.29 -14.98 19.33
N ARG A 2 12.26 -14.59 20.10
CA ARG A 2 10.88 -15.06 19.87
C ARG A 2 10.42 -14.52 18.51
N SER A 3 9.57 -15.26 17.80
CA SER A 3 9.01 -14.73 16.56
C SER A 3 8.10 -13.55 16.88
N ILE A 4 8.16 -12.45 16.13
CA ILE A 4 7.28 -11.28 16.35
C ILE A 4 5.80 -11.67 16.31
N LYS A 5 5.42 -12.71 15.57
CA LYS A 5 4.08 -13.31 15.63
C LYS A 5 3.69 -13.80 17.03
N GLN A 6 4.62 -14.36 17.80
CA GLN A 6 4.39 -14.75 19.19
C GLN A 6 4.32 -13.55 20.12
N GLN A 7 5.09 -12.49 19.87
CA GLN A 7 5.04 -11.27 20.67
C GLN A 7 3.71 -10.52 20.47
N ILE A 8 3.25 -10.40 19.22
CA ILE A 8 1.91 -9.90 18.86
C ILE A 8 0.82 -10.76 19.54
N ARG A 9 1.00 -12.09 19.59
CA ARG A 9 0.05 -13.00 20.24
C ARG A 9 0.08 -12.91 21.77
N ASN A 10 1.18 -12.47 22.35
CA ASN A 10 1.40 -12.37 23.79
C ASN A 10 1.17 -10.94 24.32
N ASP A 11 0.67 -10.02 23.48
CA ASP A 11 0.42 -8.62 23.82
C ASP A 11 1.66 -7.86 24.33
N GLU A 12 2.85 -8.27 23.85
CA GLU A 12 4.09 -7.53 24.12
C GLU A 12 4.11 -6.23 23.28
N GLU A 13 4.56 -5.11 23.86
CA GLU A 13 4.71 -3.84 23.13
C GLU A 13 5.77 -3.96 22.04
N ILE A 14 5.39 -3.76 20.78
CA ILE A 14 6.27 -3.83 19.62
C ILE A 14 6.38 -2.44 19.01
N SER A 15 7.60 -1.95 18.86
CA SER A 15 7.82 -0.68 18.14
C SER A 15 7.57 -0.85 16.65
N ARG A 16 7.06 0.20 15.99
CA ARG A 16 6.95 0.26 14.53
C ARG A 16 8.25 -0.12 13.82
N ALA A 17 9.40 0.29 14.34
CA ALA A 17 10.69 -0.02 13.73
C ALA A 17 10.94 -1.55 13.69
N GLU A 18 10.66 -2.26 14.78
CA GLU A 18 10.82 -3.71 14.88
C GLU A 18 9.85 -4.45 13.94
N PHE A 19 8.60 -4.00 13.89
CA PHE A 19 7.60 -4.51 12.97
C PHE A 19 8.04 -4.37 11.50
N GLN A 20 8.59 -3.20 11.14
CA GLN A 20 9.07 -2.93 9.78
C GLN A 20 10.30 -3.76 9.42
N ILE A 21 11.23 -3.96 10.37
CA ILE A 21 12.39 -4.84 10.17
C ILE A 21 11.90 -6.25 9.87
N TYR A 22 11.04 -6.82 10.70
CA TYR A 22 10.58 -8.21 10.56
C TYR A 22 9.81 -8.47 9.28
N THR A 23 8.89 -7.57 8.93
CA THR A 23 8.04 -7.72 7.74
C THR A 23 8.83 -7.59 6.45
N ARG A 24 9.90 -6.77 6.43
CA ARG A 24 10.72 -6.53 5.23
C ARG A 24 11.91 -7.48 5.10
N TYR A 25 12.40 -7.99 6.23
CA TYR A 25 13.56 -8.89 6.33
C TYR A 25 13.62 -10.02 5.29
N PRO A 26 12.55 -10.80 5.03
CA PRO A 26 12.65 -11.93 4.10
C PRO A 26 12.81 -11.49 2.64
N ASN A 27 12.14 -10.42 2.23
CA ASN A 27 12.17 -9.94 0.85
C ASN A 27 13.51 -9.31 0.49
N ASP A 28 14.10 -8.55 1.41
CA ASP A 28 15.40 -7.92 1.17
C ASP A 28 16.52 -8.97 1.18
N ARG A 29 16.49 -9.97 2.08
CA ARG A 29 17.50 -11.04 2.11
C ARG A 29 17.54 -11.87 0.82
N LEU A 30 16.40 -12.16 0.20
CA LEU A 30 16.38 -12.91 -1.06
C LEU A 30 17.07 -12.13 -2.19
N ARG A 31 16.95 -10.80 -2.19
CA ARG A 31 17.61 -9.90 -3.17
C ARG A 31 19.09 -9.67 -2.84
N MET A 32 19.50 -9.84 -1.59
CA MET A 32 20.90 -9.74 -1.19
C MET A 32 21.78 -10.83 -1.82
N ILE A 33 21.27 -12.04 -2.01
CA ILE A 33 22.05 -13.15 -2.58
C ILE A 33 22.51 -12.85 -4.03
N PRO A 34 21.62 -12.54 -4.99
CA PRO A 34 22.04 -12.20 -6.35
C PRO A 34 22.87 -10.91 -6.39
N PHE A 35 22.61 -9.94 -5.49
CA PHE A 35 23.42 -8.74 -5.38
C PHE A 35 24.85 -9.02 -4.86
N ALA A 36 25.01 -9.90 -3.87
CA ALA A 36 26.31 -10.29 -3.36
C ALA A 36 27.14 -11.01 -4.43
N VAL A 37 26.51 -11.90 -5.20
CA VAL A 37 27.14 -12.55 -6.37
C VAL A 37 27.57 -11.49 -7.39
N LEU A 38 26.74 -10.47 -7.65
CA LEU A 38 27.09 -9.38 -8.55
C LEU A 38 28.31 -8.60 -8.07
N VAL A 39 28.39 -8.28 -6.78
CA VAL A 39 29.52 -7.53 -6.19
C VAL A 39 30.83 -8.31 -6.33
N VAL A 40 30.79 -9.63 -6.17
CA VAL A 40 31.99 -10.48 -6.29
C VAL A 40 32.40 -10.68 -7.74
N LEU A 41 31.46 -10.92 -8.65
CA LEU A 41 31.77 -11.26 -10.05
C LEU A 41 32.00 -10.05 -10.95
N ALA A 42 31.33 -8.92 -10.70
CA ALA A 42 31.35 -7.76 -11.58
C ALA A 42 31.22 -6.43 -10.81
N PRO A 43 32.18 -6.10 -9.92
CA PRO A 43 32.11 -4.89 -9.10
C PRO A 43 32.10 -3.59 -9.94
N GLU A 44 32.81 -3.58 -11.07
CA GLU A 44 32.87 -2.42 -11.97
C GLU A 44 31.53 -2.14 -12.68
N LEU A 45 30.67 -3.16 -12.81
CA LEU A 45 29.39 -3.06 -13.51
C LEU A 45 28.23 -2.62 -12.57
N ILE A 46 28.46 -2.52 -11.26
CA ILE A 46 27.41 -2.20 -10.27
C ILE A 46 26.72 -0.88 -10.61
N TYR A 47 27.49 0.17 -10.92
CA TYR A 47 26.94 1.48 -11.27
C TYR A 47 26.03 1.43 -12.49
N LEU A 48 26.41 0.64 -13.52
CA LEU A 48 25.61 0.47 -14.72
C LEU A 48 24.32 -0.32 -14.44
N ILE A 49 24.39 -1.38 -13.63
CA ILE A 49 23.25 -2.24 -13.30
C ILE A 49 22.22 -1.52 -12.44
N VAL A 50 22.64 -0.72 -11.47
CA VAL A 50 21.72 0.12 -10.67
C VAL A 50 20.92 1.07 -11.56
N LEU A 51 21.57 1.61 -12.60
CA LEU A 51 20.92 2.52 -13.56
C LEU A 51 19.97 1.78 -14.52
N LEU A 52 20.39 0.62 -15.03
CA LEU A 52 19.66 -0.15 -16.05
C LEU A 52 18.50 -0.97 -15.44
N MET A 53 18.75 -1.63 -14.30
CA MET A 53 17.82 -2.57 -13.68
C MET A 53 17.76 -2.40 -12.14
N PRO A 54 17.15 -1.31 -11.65
CA PRO A 54 17.09 -1.01 -10.21
C PRO A 54 16.37 -2.06 -9.36
N GLY A 55 15.58 -2.96 -9.97
CA GLY A 55 14.85 -4.03 -9.26
C GLY A 55 15.72 -5.16 -8.71
N PHE A 56 16.97 -5.31 -9.17
CA PHE A 56 17.92 -6.33 -8.70
C PHE A 56 18.72 -5.90 -7.48
N CYS A 57 18.72 -4.60 -7.16
CA CYS A 57 19.46 -4.06 -6.04
C CYS A 57 18.60 -4.11 -4.76
N PRO A 58 19.23 -4.28 -3.58
CA PRO A 58 18.51 -4.14 -2.32
C PRO A 58 17.95 -2.72 -2.18
N SER A 59 16.93 -2.59 -1.35
CA SER A 59 16.23 -1.32 -1.09
C SER A 59 17.18 -0.21 -0.58
N THR A 60 18.32 -0.59 0.00
CA THR A 60 19.38 0.30 0.51
C THR A 60 20.19 1.00 -0.59
N CYS A 61 20.32 0.41 -1.79
CA CYS A 61 21.05 0.99 -2.91
C CYS A 61 20.18 1.85 -3.82
N MET A 62 18.89 2.01 -3.49
CA MET A 62 17.94 2.75 -4.31
C MET A 62 18.05 4.25 -4.08
N THR A 63 18.41 4.98 -5.13
CA THR A 63 18.38 6.45 -5.14
C THR A 63 16.94 6.97 -5.06
N TYR A 64 16.74 8.11 -4.41
CA TYR A 64 15.45 8.81 -4.38
C TYR A 64 14.83 8.99 -5.77
N ARG A 65 15.64 9.34 -6.79
CA ARG A 65 15.18 9.47 -8.19
C ARG A 65 14.62 8.16 -8.77
N ALA A 66 15.21 7.01 -8.44
CA ALA A 66 14.71 5.71 -8.87
C ALA A 66 13.38 5.38 -8.17
N MET A 67 13.29 5.69 -6.87
CA MET A 67 12.07 5.52 -6.07
C MET A 67 10.90 6.38 -6.61
N THR A 68 11.13 7.65 -6.90
CA THR A 68 10.12 8.55 -7.47
C THR A 68 9.72 8.15 -8.89
N LYS A 69 10.67 7.72 -9.74
CA LYS A 69 10.34 7.19 -11.08
C LYS A 69 9.47 5.94 -11.00
N GLY A 70 9.77 5.02 -10.07
CA GLY A 70 8.93 3.85 -9.78
C GLY A 70 7.54 4.26 -9.30
N ALA A 71 7.47 5.26 -8.42
CA ALA A 71 6.22 5.82 -7.94
C ALA A 71 5.34 6.37 -9.04
N ARG A 72 5.90 7.16 -9.97
CA ARG A 72 5.15 7.68 -11.13
C ARG A 72 4.53 6.56 -11.96
N ARG A 73 5.24 5.44 -12.12
CA ARG A 73 4.69 4.26 -12.81
C ARG A 73 3.53 3.64 -12.04
N HIS A 74 3.66 3.52 -10.72
CA HIS A 74 2.58 3.03 -9.86
C HIS A 74 1.37 3.97 -9.87
N ASP A 75 1.58 5.28 -9.82
CA ASP A 75 0.49 6.27 -9.82
C ASP A 75 -0.25 6.27 -11.18
N LYS A 76 0.47 6.14 -12.31
CA LYS A 76 -0.13 5.89 -13.63
C LYS A 76 -0.94 4.59 -13.68
N LEU A 77 -0.45 3.52 -13.05
CA LEU A 77 -1.20 2.27 -12.96
C LEU A 77 -2.48 2.48 -12.15
N LYS A 78 -2.41 3.15 -10.99
CA LYS A 78 -3.57 3.44 -10.16
C LYS A 78 -4.62 4.28 -10.90
N GLN A 79 -4.21 5.23 -11.74
CA GLN A 79 -5.16 5.96 -12.61
C GLN A 79 -5.94 5.03 -13.54
N LYS A 80 -5.28 4.03 -14.14
CA LYS A 80 -5.96 3.02 -14.97
C LYS A 80 -6.89 2.13 -14.14
N LEU A 81 -6.45 1.72 -12.95
CA LEU A 81 -7.25 0.91 -12.03
C LEU A 81 -8.45 1.68 -11.47
N HIS A 82 -8.32 3.00 -11.27
CA HIS A 82 -9.39 3.87 -10.83
C HIS A 82 -10.56 3.85 -11.82
N LEU A 83 -10.29 3.95 -13.12
CA LEU A 83 -11.33 3.85 -14.15
C LEU A 83 -12.04 2.49 -14.09
N GLN A 84 -11.28 1.41 -13.94
CA GLN A 84 -11.86 0.08 -13.78
C GLN A 84 -12.71 -0.01 -12.51
N ALA A 85 -12.24 0.57 -11.40
CA ALA A 85 -12.96 0.58 -10.13
C ALA A 85 -14.30 1.31 -10.23
N LEU A 86 -14.37 2.44 -10.96
CA LEU A 86 -15.61 3.16 -11.23
C LEU A 86 -16.64 2.28 -11.94
N ASP A 87 -16.22 1.52 -12.95
CA ASP A 87 -17.11 0.58 -13.62
C ASP A 87 -17.56 -0.54 -12.68
N ARG A 88 -16.69 -1.03 -11.79
CA ARG A 88 -17.03 -2.10 -10.83
C ARG A 88 -18.05 -1.64 -9.79
N ILE A 89 -17.88 -0.45 -9.22
CA ILE A 89 -18.84 0.07 -8.25
C ILE A 89 -20.18 0.36 -8.91
N ARG A 90 -20.19 0.90 -10.14
CA ARG A 90 -21.42 1.15 -10.91
C ARG A 90 -22.18 -0.15 -11.18
N ASN A 91 -21.47 -1.19 -11.60
CA ASN A 91 -22.07 -2.51 -11.84
C ASN A 91 -22.58 -3.18 -10.55
N ALA A 92 -22.05 -2.76 -9.39
CA ALA A 92 -22.50 -3.20 -8.09
C ALA A 92 -23.62 -2.31 -7.51
N GLY A 93 -24.13 -1.33 -8.26
CA GLY A 93 -25.19 -0.41 -7.83
C GLY A 93 -24.73 0.72 -6.91
N LEU A 94 -23.42 0.99 -6.84
CA LEU A 94 -22.82 2.03 -5.99
C LEU A 94 -22.39 3.24 -6.82
N SER A 95 -22.38 4.41 -6.19
CA SER A 95 -21.94 5.69 -6.74
C SER A 95 -20.66 6.17 -6.05
N THR A 96 -19.94 7.09 -6.69
CA THR A 96 -18.77 7.75 -6.09
C THR A 96 -19.11 8.56 -4.84
N SER A 97 -20.36 9.07 -4.73
CA SER A 97 -20.87 9.75 -3.54
C SER A 97 -20.83 8.87 -2.30
N ASP A 98 -21.01 7.56 -2.47
CA ASP A 98 -21.09 6.61 -1.35
C ASP A 98 -19.72 6.41 -0.67
N PHE A 99 -18.65 6.89 -1.28
CA PHE A 99 -17.28 6.79 -0.76
C PHE A 99 -16.77 8.10 -0.17
N VAL A 100 -17.49 9.21 -0.37
CA VAL A 100 -17.09 10.55 0.08
C VAL A 100 -17.29 10.69 1.59
N ASP A 101 -18.47 10.33 2.06
CA ASP A 101 -18.86 10.49 3.44
C ASP A 101 -18.73 9.17 4.20
N GLU A 102 -18.20 9.22 5.42
CA GLU A 102 -18.03 8.05 6.28
C GLU A 102 -19.36 7.34 6.55
N ALA A 103 -20.43 8.11 6.81
CA ALA A 103 -21.78 7.60 7.01
C ALA A 103 -22.36 6.92 5.75
N ALA A 104 -22.06 7.46 4.57
CA ALA A 104 -22.50 6.86 3.31
C ALA A 104 -21.75 5.54 3.04
N LEU A 105 -20.45 5.50 3.33
CA LEU A 105 -19.63 4.31 3.16
C LEU A 105 -20.02 3.19 4.12
N THR A 106 -20.29 3.51 5.39
CA THR A 106 -20.77 2.51 6.36
C THR A 106 -22.13 1.93 5.94
N LYS A 107 -23.04 2.77 5.45
CA LYS A 107 -24.33 2.31 4.89
C LYS A 107 -24.13 1.39 3.68
N ALA A 108 -23.22 1.74 2.76
CA ALA A 108 -22.91 0.91 1.59
C ALA A 108 -22.28 -0.44 1.97
N VAL A 109 -21.46 -0.47 3.02
CA VAL A 109 -20.89 -1.70 3.58
C VAL A 109 -21.98 -2.56 4.24
N GLN A 110 -22.85 -1.95 5.05
CA GLN A 110 -23.98 -2.63 5.71
C GLN A 110 -25.00 -3.20 4.72
N ALA A 111 -25.12 -2.61 3.53
CA ALA A 111 -25.94 -3.14 2.45
C ALA A 111 -25.43 -4.50 1.90
N GLY A 112 -24.30 -5.01 2.40
CA GLY A 112 -23.83 -6.36 2.10
C GLY A 112 -23.25 -6.53 0.69
N ASN A 113 -22.76 -5.44 0.09
CA ASN A 113 -22.21 -5.51 -1.26
C ASN A 113 -20.94 -6.36 -1.30
N SER A 114 -20.87 -7.32 -2.25
CA SER A 114 -19.73 -8.24 -2.41
C SER A 114 -18.40 -7.53 -2.70
N VAL A 115 -18.43 -6.27 -3.14
CA VAL A 115 -17.26 -5.41 -3.34
C VAL A 115 -16.51 -5.16 -2.02
N PHE A 116 -17.19 -5.19 -0.87
CA PHE A 116 -16.59 -4.92 0.44
C PHE A 116 -16.15 -6.17 1.21
N SER A 117 -16.52 -7.36 0.73
CA SER A 117 -16.25 -8.64 1.43
C SER A 117 -15.20 -9.47 0.68
N LEU A 118 -13.99 -9.63 1.24
CA LEU A 118 -12.89 -10.38 0.58
C LEU A 118 -13.27 -11.80 0.13
N ASP A 119 -14.12 -12.47 0.91
CA ASP A 119 -14.51 -13.86 0.63
C ASP A 119 -15.45 -13.96 -0.55
N GLN A 120 -16.40 -13.03 -0.64
CA GLN A 120 -17.43 -12.96 -1.67
C GLN A 120 -16.98 -12.19 -2.92
N MET A 121 -15.85 -11.49 -2.82
CA MET A 121 -15.32 -10.67 -3.90
C MET A 121 -14.95 -11.52 -5.12
N SER A 122 -15.36 -11.05 -6.31
CA SER A 122 -15.00 -11.68 -7.58
C SER A 122 -13.48 -11.67 -7.82
N ARG A 123 -12.99 -12.63 -8.61
CA ARG A 123 -11.57 -12.70 -8.97
C ARG A 123 -11.05 -11.42 -9.63
N THR A 124 -11.88 -10.76 -10.44
CA THR A 124 -11.52 -9.51 -11.11
C THR A 124 -11.29 -8.37 -10.12
N ASN A 125 -12.16 -8.25 -9.11
CA ASN A 125 -12.02 -7.27 -8.04
C ASN A 125 -10.81 -7.58 -7.15
N LEU A 126 -10.56 -8.85 -6.81
CA LEU A 126 -9.36 -9.27 -6.08
C LEU A 126 -8.07 -8.96 -6.86
N ALA A 127 -8.03 -9.25 -8.17
CA ALA A 127 -6.88 -8.94 -9.01
C ALA A 127 -6.64 -7.43 -9.13
N LEU A 128 -7.71 -6.64 -9.21
CA LEU A 128 -7.65 -5.18 -9.19
C LEU A 128 -7.07 -4.67 -7.87
N MET A 129 -7.51 -5.21 -6.73
CA MET A 129 -6.99 -4.84 -5.40
C MET A 129 -5.53 -5.25 -5.22
N TYR A 130 -5.17 -6.45 -5.66
CA TYR A 130 -3.80 -6.96 -5.65
C TYR A 130 -2.84 -6.03 -6.40
N ARG A 131 -3.26 -5.52 -7.56
CA ARG A 131 -2.49 -4.57 -8.37
C ARG A 131 -2.47 -3.18 -7.75
N PHE A 132 -3.58 -2.73 -7.15
CA PHE A 132 -3.68 -1.43 -6.49
C PHE A 132 -2.67 -1.29 -5.36
N PHE A 133 -2.55 -2.31 -4.51
CA PHE A 133 -1.57 -2.35 -3.41
C PHE A 133 -0.13 -2.70 -3.83
N GLY A 134 0.12 -2.83 -5.14
CA GLY A 134 1.44 -3.15 -5.67
C GLY A 134 2.04 -4.45 -5.10
N ILE A 135 1.21 -5.45 -4.81
CA ILE A 135 1.68 -6.72 -4.21
C ILE A 135 2.60 -7.46 -5.19
N GLY A 136 2.27 -7.43 -6.48
CA GLY A 136 3.11 -8.00 -7.52
C GLY A 136 2.53 -7.87 -8.93
N PRO A 137 3.25 -8.36 -9.96
CA PRO A 137 2.80 -8.29 -11.35
C PRO A 137 1.95 -9.50 -11.79
N LEU A 138 1.96 -10.61 -11.04
CA LEU A 138 1.42 -11.91 -11.47
C LEU A 138 -0.08 -12.10 -11.21
N SER A 139 -0.86 -11.01 -11.17
CA SER A 139 -2.29 -11.08 -10.86
C SER A 139 -3.10 -11.91 -11.86
N MET A 140 -2.63 -12.04 -13.10
CA MET A 140 -3.32 -12.79 -14.16
C MET A 140 -3.16 -14.30 -13.98
N VAL A 141 -2.00 -14.76 -13.53
CA VAL A 141 -1.62 -16.18 -13.47
C VAL A 141 -2.03 -16.81 -12.13
N LEU A 142 -2.01 -16.03 -11.04
CA LEU A 142 -2.26 -16.57 -9.70
C LEU A 142 -3.70 -17.11 -9.53
N PRO A 143 -3.88 -18.22 -8.79
CA PRO A 143 -5.18 -18.70 -8.36
C PRO A 143 -5.91 -17.69 -7.46
N THR A 144 -7.25 -17.72 -7.47
CA THR A 144 -8.08 -16.79 -6.69
C THR A 144 -7.82 -16.86 -5.18
N SER A 145 -7.60 -18.06 -4.64
CA SER A 145 -7.30 -18.25 -3.21
C SER A 145 -5.99 -17.55 -2.81
N TRP A 146 -4.98 -17.61 -3.68
CA TRP A 146 -3.69 -16.97 -3.43
C TRP A 146 -3.77 -15.46 -3.56
N LEU A 147 -4.53 -14.95 -4.54
CA LEU A 147 -4.83 -13.52 -4.65
C LEU A 147 -5.50 -13.01 -3.37
N ARG A 148 -6.55 -13.71 -2.91
CA ARG A 148 -7.27 -13.38 -1.67
C ARG A 148 -6.34 -13.36 -0.46
N ALA A 149 -5.59 -14.44 -0.24
CA ALA A 149 -4.66 -14.54 0.88
C ALA A 149 -3.54 -13.48 0.82
N SER A 150 -3.13 -13.05 -0.37
CA SER A 150 -2.12 -12.00 -0.54
C SER A 150 -2.69 -10.62 -0.21
N VAL A 151 -3.90 -10.31 -0.69
CA VAL A 151 -4.61 -9.06 -0.36
C VAL A 151 -4.91 -9.00 1.13
N GLN A 152 -5.40 -10.09 1.73
CA GLN A 152 -5.69 -10.17 3.16
C GLN A 152 -4.45 -9.88 4.01
N ARG A 153 -3.33 -10.57 3.74
CA ARG A 153 -2.05 -10.30 4.43
C ARG A 153 -1.58 -8.86 4.27
N ARG A 154 -1.78 -8.26 3.09
CA ARG A 154 -1.41 -6.86 2.85
C ARG A 154 -2.28 -5.91 3.67
N LEU A 155 -3.58 -6.15 3.75
CA LEU A 155 -4.51 -5.34 4.55
C LEU A 155 -4.23 -5.47 6.05
N GLU A 156 -3.92 -6.68 6.51
CA GLU A 156 -3.50 -6.94 7.90
C GLU A 156 -2.20 -6.20 8.22
N TYR A 157 -1.20 -6.25 7.34
CA TYR A 157 0.02 -5.46 7.47
C TYR A 157 -0.27 -3.95 7.60
N ILE A 158 -1.13 -3.40 6.72
CA ILE A 158 -1.50 -1.97 6.78
C ILE A 158 -2.21 -1.65 8.09
N ARG A 159 -3.12 -2.52 8.54
CA ARG A 159 -3.84 -2.34 9.81
C ARG A 159 -2.89 -2.28 10.99
N THR A 160 -1.94 -3.21 11.08
CA THR A 160 -0.93 -3.19 12.15
C THR A 160 -0.03 -1.96 12.06
N ASP A 161 0.43 -1.58 10.86
CA ASP A 161 1.26 -0.38 10.69
C ASP A 161 0.48 0.92 11.03
N ASP A 162 -0.81 1.00 10.70
CA ASP A 162 -1.68 2.14 11.04
C ASP A 162 -1.92 2.25 12.55
N ALA A 163 -2.07 1.13 13.26
CA ALA A 163 -2.18 1.13 14.71
C ALA A 163 -0.91 1.70 15.36
N LEU A 164 0.26 1.21 14.94
CA LEU A 164 1.57 1.66 15.44
C LEU A 164 1.84 3.13 15.09
N LEU A 165 1.46 3.58 13.89
CA LEU A 165 1.63 4.98 13.48
C LEU A 165 0.84 5.98 14.34
N GLY A 166 -0.36 5.61 14.80
CA GLY A 166 -1.16 6.52 15.61
C GLY A 166 -0.97 6.38 17.12
N SER A 167 -0.59 5.21 17.64
CA SER A 167 -0.24 5.07 19.06
C SER A 167 1.01 5.88 19.42
N GLU A 168 2.00 5.88 18.52
CA GLU A 168 3.30 6.53 18.74
C GLU A 168 3.33 7.99 18.21
N GLN A 169 2.24 8.50 17.60
CA GLN A 169 2.18 9.79 16.90
C GLN A 169 3.36 10.06 15.93
N LEU A 170 3.94 9.00 15.36
CA LEU A 170 5.17 9.06 14.56
C LEU A 170 5.02 9.82 13.24
N ILE A 171 3.79 10.12 12.84
CA ILE A 171 3.49 10.76 11.56
C ILE A 171 4.24 12.07 11.39
N SER A 172 4.62 12.79 12.44
CA SER A 172 5.47 14.01 12.36
C SER A 172 6.96 13.71 12.20
N GLY A 173 7.45 12.60 12.76
CA GLY A 173 8.86 12.24 12.83
C GLY A 173 9.38 11.34 11.70
N LEU A 174 8.52 10.78 10.84
CA LEU A 174 9.01 9.94 9.73
C LEU A 174 9.94 10.72 8.80
N GLY A 175 11.09 10.13 8.50
CA GLY A 175 11.96 10.60 7.42
C GLY A 175 11.28 10.47 6.04
N LEU A 176 11.69 11.31 5.09
CA LEU A 176 11.06 11.43 3.77
C LEU A 176 10.87 10.09 3.04
N VAL A 177 11.88 9.22 3.07
CA VAL A 177 11.84 7.89 2.42
C VAL A 177 10.75 7.02 3.03
N GLU A 178 10.63 7.04 4.36
CA GLU A 178 9.67 6.20 5.06
C GLU A 178 8.25 6.74 4.96
N LEU A 179 8.09 8.06 5.06
CA LEU A 179 6.83 8.74 4.78
C LEU A 179 6.33 8.39 3.38
N PHE A 180 7.20 8.52 2.38
CA PHE A 180 6.87 8.21 0.99
C PHE A 180 6.46 6.74 0.81
N ARG A 181 7.22 5.82 1.41
CA ARG A 181 6.93 4.39 1.36
C ARG A 181 5.59 4.06 2.03
N ALA A 182 5.34 4.60 3.22
CA ALA A 182 4.08 4.41 3.96
C ALA A 182 2.88 4.89 3.13
N CYS A 183 3.01 6.04 2.45
CA CYS A 183 2.02 6.53 1.50
C CYS A 183 1.80 5.56 0.34
N GLN A 184 2.87 5.08 -0.29
CA GLN A 184 2.77 4.14 -1.41
C GLN A 184 2.10 2.83 -1.03
N GLU A 185 2.46 2.24 0.11
CA GLU A 185 1.90 0.97 0.62
C GLU A 185 0.38 1.08 0.84
N ARG A 186 -0.11 2.27 1.19
CA ARG A 186 -1.54 2.60 1.38
C ARG A 186 -2.25 3.02 0.09
N GLY A 187 -1.54 3.03 -1.04
CA GLY A 187 -2.12 3.44 -2.31
C GLY A 187 -2.23 4.96 -2.49
N ILE A 188 -1.70 5.78 -1.57
CA ILE A 188 -1.68 7.24 -1.69
C ILE A 188 -0.76 7.63 -2.86
N PRO A 189 -1.22 8.51 -3.79
CA PRO A 189 -0.35 9.07 -4.83
C PRO A 189 0.78 9.85 -4.16
N ALA A 190 2.03 9.52 -4.48
CA ALA A 190 3.15 10.08 -3.74
C ALA A 190 4.18 10.77 -4.63
N ALA A 191 4.19 10.46 -5.93
CA ALA A 191 5.33 10.78 -6.78
C ALA A 191 5.58 12.28 -6.99
N ASP A 192 4.52 13.08 -6.98
CA ASP A 192 4.57 14.49 -7.33
C ASP A 192 4.04 15.39 -6.19
N LEU A 193 3.90 14.83 -4.97
CA LEU A 193 3.44 15.57 -3.80
C LEU A 193 4.63 16.06 -2.96
N PRO A 194 4.62 17.32 -2.48
CA PRO A 194 5.59 17.80 -1.51
C PRO A 194 5.41 17.10 -0.15
N GLU A 195 6.47 17.11 0.66
CA GLU A 195 6.51 16.37 1.94
C GLU A 195 5.33 16.70 2.87
N TYR A 196 4.99 17.98 3.01
CA TYR A 196 3.90 18.40 3.89
C TYR A 196 2.55 17.79 3.48
N GLN A 197 2.29 17.68 2.17
CA GLN A 197 1.07 17.07 1.65
C GLN A 197 1.07 15.55 1.85
N LEU A 198 2.21 14.89 1.65
CA LEU A 198 2.35 13.46 1.94
C LEU A 198 2.03 13.17 3.40
N ARG A 199 2.57 14.00 4.30
CA ARG A 199 2.37 13.86 5.74
C ARG A 199 0.92 14.08 6.13
N LEU A 200 0.28 15.11 5.58
CA LEU A 200 -1.15 15.37 5.77
C LEU A 200 -2.02 14.22 5.21
N ALA A 201 -1.68 13.68 4.03
CA ALA A 201 -2.40 12.58 3.41
C ALA A 201 -2.30 11.30 4.26
N LEU A 202 -1.11 10.99 4.78
CA LEU A 202 -0.89 9.84 5.67
C LEU A 202 -1.60 10.03 7.01
N TYR A 203 -1.54 11.23 7.60
CA TYR A 203 -2.27 11.56 8.82
C TYR A 203 -3.77 11.33 8.65
N ASN A 204 -4.35 11.88 7.58
CA ASN A 204 -5.76 11.69 7.28
C ASN A 204 -6.12 10.23 7.02
N TRP A 205 -5.22 9.44 6.42
CA TRP A 205 -5.40 8.00 6.25
C TRP A 205 -5.49 7.30 7.61
N VAL A 206 -4.49 7.45 8.46
CA VAL A 206 -4.38 6.73 9.74
C VAL A 206 -5.55 7.10 10.64
N ARG A 207 -5.92 8.39 10.68
CA ARG A 207 -7.08 8.84 11.44
C ARG A 207 -8.38 8.16 10.98
N LEU A 208 -8.56 7.95 9.68
CA LEU A 208 -9.75 7.27 9.15
C LEU A 208 -9.69 5.77 9.41
N SER A 209 -8.54 5.12 9.24
CA SER A 209 -8.41 3.68 9.46
C SER A 209 -8.56 3.27 10.91
N GLN A 210 -8.27 4.17 11.86
CA GLN A 210 -8.48 3.94 13.29
C GLN A 210 -9.91 4.19 13.77
N ARG A 211 -10.66 5.10 13.13
CA ARG A 211 -11.94 5.56 13.66
C ARG A 211 -13.09 4.59 13.46
N GLN A 212 -13.17 3.92 12.32
CA GLN A 212 -14.30 3.05 11.99
C GLN A 212 -13.98 2.32 10.68
N MET A 213 -14.16 0.99 10.67
CA MET A 213 -14.66 0.10 9.60
C MET A 213 -14.61 -1.34 10.16
N PRO A 214 -15.51 -2.26 9.73
CA PRO A 214 -15.58 -3.64 10.23
C PRO A 214 -14.26 -4.39 9.97
N ASP A 215 -14.15 -5.65 10.41
CA ASP A 215 -12.92 -6.48 10.50
C ASP A 215 -11.95 -6.52 9.28
N ASN A 216 -12.22 -5.82 8.18
CA ASN A 216 -11.39 -5.70 6.99
C ASN A 216 -11.16 -4.24 6.52
N ALA A 217 -9.91 -3.88 6.19
CA ALA A 217 -9.56 -2.57 5.62
C ALA A 217 -9.95 -2.39 4.13
N VAL A 218 -10.87 -3.22 3.63
CA VAL A 218 -11.31 -3.26 2.22
C VAL A 218 -12.08 -2.01 1.81
N PRO A 219 -13.06 -1.50 2.59
CA PRO A 219 -13.84 -0.34 2.17
C PRO A 219 -12.98 0.92 2.02
N ILE A 220 -11.97 1.08 2.89
CA ILE A 220 -11.00 2.19 2.82
C ILE A 220 -10.15 2.07 1.54
N ALA A 221 -9.75 0.85 1.19
CA ALA A 221 -9.02 0.62 -0.06
C ALA A 221 -9.86 1.01 -1.29
N TRP A 222 -11.14 0.62 -1.30
CA TRP A 222 -12.06 1.02 -2.37
C TRP A 222 -12.31 2.52 -2.41
N SER A 223 -12.56 3.17 -1.28
CA SER A 223 -12.78 4.62 -1.25
C SER A 223 -11.59 5.37 -1.84
N ARG A 224 -10.37 4.89 -1.59
CA ARG A 224 -9.13 5.51 -2.07
C ARG A 224 -8.90 5.28 -3.55
N LEU A 225 -9.21 4.10 -4.04
CA LEU A 225 -9.14 3.81 -5.45
C LEU A 225 -10.22 4.56 -6.25
N VAL A 226 -11.44 4.65 -5.71
CA VAL A 226 -12.58 5.36 -6.32
C VAL A 226 -12.40 6.87 -6.26
N LEU A 227 -11.83 7.41 -5.18
CA LEU A 227 -11.62 8.85 -5.02
C LEU A 227 -10.22 9.32 -5.44
N LEU A 228 -9.47 8.50 -6.17
CA LEU A 228 -8.09 8.79 -6.57
C LEU A 228 -7.95 10.15 -7.29
N ASN A 229 -8.83 10.44 -8.25
CA ASN A 229 -8.78 11.72 -8.96
C ASN A 229 -9.14 12.90 -8.05
N ARG A 230 -10.03 12.70 -7.08
CA ARG A 230 -10.40 13.73 -6.11
C ARG A 230 -9.22 14.05 -5.19
N SER A 231 -8.51 13.04 -4.70
CA SER A 231 -7.34 13.24 -3.84
C SER A 231 -6.18 13.92 -4.58
N VAL A 232 -5.94 13.56 -5.85
CA VAL A 232 -4.95 14.24 -6.70
C VAL A 232 -5.32 15.70 -6.94
N LYS A 233 -6.59 16.01 -7.23
CA LYS A 233 -7.05 17.40 -7.42
C LYS A 233 -6.90 18.24 -6.15
N LEU A 234 -7.26 17.69 -4.98
CA LEU A 234 -7.10 18.38 -3.70
C LEU A 234 -5.64 18.65 -3.37
N ALA A 235 -4.74 17.71 -3.69
CA ALA A 235 -3.31 17.89 -3.50
C ALA A 235 -2.72 18.97 -4.42
N ASN A 236 -3.23 19.09 -5.65
CA ASN A 236 -2.78 20.09 -6.62
C ASN A 236 -3.46 21.46 -6.47
N SER A 237 -4.45 21.61 -5.58
CA SER A 237 -5.09 22.91 -5.33
C SER A 237 -4.10 23.80 -4.56
N PRO A 238 -3.83 25.05 -5.01
CA PRO A 238 -3.11 26.00 -4.17
C PRO A 238 -3.93 26.22 -2.88
N VAL A 239 -3.26 26.11 -1.73
CA VAL A 239 -3.78 26.50 -0.42
C VAL A 239 -3.80 28.02 -0.34
#